data_AF-N6X5I4-F1
#
_entry.id   AF-N6X5I4-F1
#
_cell.length_a   1.000
_cell.length_b   1.000
_cell.length_c   1.000
_cell.angle_alpha   90.00
_cell.angle_beta   90.00
_cell.angle_gamma   90.00
#
_symmetry.space_group_name_H-M   'P 1'
#
loop_
_entity.id
_entity.type
_entity.pdbx_description
1 polymer ?
#
loop_
_entity_poly.entity_id
_entity_poly.type
_entity_poly.pdbx_seq_one_letter_code
_entity_poly.pdbx_strand_id
1 'polypeptide(L)'
;MEDLGWKLASAGVMAVSALAAGKIVEVAWKAATGRDVPREDDDEAALISLIVFAAASAAIGAVAERYAFRAAKKMNSRRLRESRNWG
;
A
#
# COMPACT_ATOMS: atom_id res chain seq x y z
N MET A 1 3.76 -0.79 -30.31
CA MET A 1 2.44 -1.27 -29.84
C MET A 1 2.54 -1.89 -28.44
N GLU A 2 3.75 -2.15 -27.94
CA GLU A 2 4.04 -2.68 -26.60
C GLU A 2 3.42 -1.87 -25.44
N ASP A 3 3.37 -0.54 -25.51
CA ASP A 3 2.80 0.29 -24.44
C ASP A 3 1.30 0.06 -24.22
N LEU A 4 0.56 -0.25 -25.29
CA LEU A 4 -0.88 -0.48 -25.19
C LEU A 4 -1.18 -1.81 -24.51
N GLY A 5 -0.43 -2.86 -24.86
CA GLY A 5 -0.53 -4.17 -24.21
C GLY A 5 -0.16 -4.09 -22.73
N TRP A 6 0.91 -3.37 -22.40
CA TRP A 6 1.31 -3.16 -21.01
C TRP A 6 0.28 -2.35 -20.20
N LYS A 7 -0.29 -1.28 -20.78
CA LYS A 7 -1.35 -0.50 -20.14
C LYS A 7 -2.61 -1.33 -19.91
N LEU A 8 -3.01 -2.16 -20.89
CA LEU A 8 -4.17 -3.05 -20.76
C LEU A 8 -3.93 -4.14 -19.72
N ALA A 9 -2.74 -4.74 -19.70
CA ALA A 9 -2.36 -5.70 -18.67
C ALA A 9 -2.39 -5.05 -17.27
N SER A 10 -1.80 -3.86 -17.14
CA SER A 10 -1.80 -3.09 -15.88
C SER A 10 -3.23 -2.75 -15.42
N ALA A 11 -4.07 -2.27 -16.34
CA ALA A 11 -5.46 -1.97 -16.05
C ALA A 11 -6.26 -3.23 -15.66
N GLY A 12 -6.01 -4.36 -16.34
CA GLY A 12 -6.61 -5.64 -16.02
C GLY A 12 -6.23 -6.13 -14.63
N VAL A 13 -4.95 -6.04 -14.26
CA VAL A 13 -4.47 -6.36 -12.90
C VAL A 13 -5.10 -5.46 -11.86
N MET A 14 -5.18 -4.15 -12.11
CA MET A 14 -5.84 -3.20 -11.20
C MET A 14 -7.33 -3.53 -11.02
N ALA A 15 -8.05 -3.86 -12.10
CA ALA A 15 -9.46 -4.23 -12.04
C ALA A 15 -9.66 -5.52 -11.22
N VAL A 16 -8.86 -6.57 -11.48
CA VAL A 16 -8.91 -7.81 -10.70
C VAL A 16 -8.58 -7.55 -9.22
N SER A 17 -7.60 -6.68 -8.95
CA SER A 17 -7.23 -6.31 -7.58
C SER A 17 -8.36 -5.57 -6.87
N ALA A 18 -9.05 -4.65 -7.55
CA ALA A 18 -10.18 -3.92 -7.00
C ALA A 18 -11.33 -4.88 -6.62
N LEU A 19 -11.61 -5.87 -7.47
CA LEU A 19 -12.63 -6.90 -7.17
C LEU A 19 -12.21 -7.80 -5.99
N ALA A 20 -10.93 -8.18 -5.93
CA ALA A 20 -10.41 -9.03 -4.85
C ALA A 20 -10.29 -8.29 -3.51
N ALA A 21 -10.02 -6.98 -3.54
CA ALA A 21 -9.80 -6.16 -2.35
C ALA A 21 -10.97 -6.23 -1.37
N GLY A 22 -12.21 -6.14 -1.85
CA GLY A 22 -13.39 -6.24 -1.00
C GLY A 22 -13.45 -7.54 -0.20
N LYS A 23 -13.15 -8.69 -0.84
CA LYS A 23 -13.14 -10.00 -0.18
C LYS A 23 -12.01 -10.15 0.83
N ILE A 24 -10.83 -9.63 0.50
CA ILE A 24 -9.70 -9.64 1.42
C ILE A 24 -10.01 -8.80 2.66
N VAL A 25 -10.60 -7.60 2.47
CA VAL A 25 -11.00 -6.72 3.58
C VAL A 25 -12.06 -7.39 4.46
N GLU A 26 -13.12 -7.97 3.88
CA GLU A 26 -14.15 -8.70 4.61
C GLU A 26 -13.55 -9.82 5.47
N VAL A 27 -12.68 -10.66 4.89
CA VAL A 27 -12.05 -11.78 5.61
C VAL A 27 -11.10 -11.27 6.69
N ALA A 28 -10.26 -10.28 6.40
CA ALA A 28 -9.33 -9.70 7.36
C ALA A 28 -10.07 -9.06 8.54
N TRP A 29 -11.16 -8.35 8.27
CA TRP A 29 -11.98 -7.71 9.29
C TRP A 29 -12.64 -8.73 10.20
N LYS A 30 -13.25 -9.76 9.60
CA LYS A 30 -13.89 -10.85 10.34
C LYS A 30 -12.89 -11.64 11.17
N ALA A 31 -11.69 -11.86 10.66
CA ALA A 31 -10.62 -12.52 11.39
C ALA A 31 -10.13 -11.67 12.58
N ALA A 32 -10.00 -10.36 12.42
CA ALA A 32 -9.49 -9.46 13.46
C ALA A 32 -10.53 -9.14 14.55
N THR A 33 -11.79 -8.95 14.17
CA THR A 33 -12.85 -8.44 15.07
C THR A 33 -13.92 -9.48 15.43
N GLY A 34 -13.99 -10.59 14.69
CA GLY A 34 -15.05 -11.58 14.81
C GLY A 34 -16.42 -11.13 14.28
N ARG A 35 -16.51 -9.93 13.71
CA ARG A 35 -17.76 -9.32 13.23
C ARG A 35 -17.66 -8.98 11.74
N ASP A 36 -18.81 -8.84 11.09
CA ASP A 36 -18.85 -8.37 9.70
C ASP A 36 -18.50 -6.87 9.63
N VAL A 37 -18.09 -6.39 8.45
CA VAL A 37 -17.66 -5.00 8.23
C VAL A 37 -18.84 -4.03 8.48
N PRO A 38 -18.65 -2.95 9.26
CA PRO A 38 -19.68 -1.93 9.47
C PRO A 38 -20.18 -1.36 8.14
N ARG A 39 -21.51 -1.17 8.02
CA ARG A 39 -22.11 -0.51 6.84
C ARG A 39 -22.28 0.98 7.11
N GLU A 40 -22.14 1.80 6.07
CA GLU A 40 -22.11 3.27 6.12
C GLU A 40 -23.40 3.94 6.62
N ASP A 41 -24.46 3.19 6.88
CA ASP A 41 -25.78 3.72 7.26
C ASP A 41 -25.86 4.25 8.71
N ASP A 42 -24.72 4.31 9.44
CA ASP A 42 -24.60 4.70 10.84
C ASP A 42 -23.44 5.70 11.05
N ASP A 43 -23.65 6.77 11.82
CA ASP A 43 -22.64 7.79 12.15
C ASP A 43 -21.39 7.15 12.80
N GLU A 44 -21.57 6.07 13.56
CA GLU A 44 -20.48 5.31 14.16
C GLU A 44 -19.61 4.62 13.09
N ALA A 45 -20.22 4.13 12.01
CA ALA A 45 -19.49 3.51 10.90
C ALA A 45 -18.62 4.54 10.15
N ALA A 46 -19.08 5.78 10.03
CA ALA A 46 -18.29 6.87 9.46
C ALA A 46 -17.06 7.19 10.32
N LEU A 47 -17.22 7.26 11.64
CA LEU A 47 -16.11 7.48 12.58
C LEU A 47 -15.09 6.33 12.54
N ILE A 48 -15.56 5.08 12.60
CA ILE A 48 -14.69 3.90 12.53
C ILE A 48 -13.95 3.88 11.20
N SER A 49 -14.63 4.16 10.09
CA SER A 49 -14.01 4.20 8.76
C SER A 49 -12.92 5.26 8.66
N LEU A 50 -13.13 6.45 9.25
CA LEU A 50 -12.11 7.50 9.35
C LEU A 50 -10.87 7.00 10.11
N ILE A 51 -11.07 6.38 11.27
CA ILE A 51 -9.98 5.86 12.10
C ILE A 51 -9.20 4.77 11.36
N VAL A 52 -9.90 3.81 10.75
CA VAL A 52 -9.29 2.72 9.97
C VAL A 52 -8.51 3.28 8.79
N PHE A 53 -9.07 4.25 8.07
CA PHE A 53 -8.39 4.89 6.94
C PHE A 53 -7.12 5.64 7.39
N ALA A 54 -7.19 6.39 8.49
CA ALA A 54 -6.04 7.08 9.04
C ALA A 54 -4.94 6.10 9.48
N ALA A 55 -5.31 5.01 10.17
CA ALA A 55 -4.39 3.96 10.59
C ALA A 55 -3.74 3.27 9.37
N ALA A 56 -4.53 2.93 8.35
CA ALA A 56 -4.02 2.34 7.11
C ALA A 56 -3.05 3.28 6.40
N SER A 57 -3.40 4.57 6.28
CA SER A 57 -2.56 5.59 5.66
C SER A 57 -1.24 5.77 6.40
N ALA A 58 -1.28 5.84 7.73
CA ALA A 58 -0.08 5.92 8.56
C ALA A 58 0.80 4.67 8.41
N ALA A 59 0.20 3.48 8.39
CA ALA A 59 0.93 2.23 8.19
C ALA A 59 1.61 2.19 6.81
N ILE A 60 0.90 2.56 5.75
CA ILE A 60 1.45 2.66 4.39
C ILE A 60 2.58 3.68 4.33
N GLY A 61 2.38 4.87 4.92
CA GLY A 61 3.40 5.92 5.01
C GLY A 61 4.68 5.44 5.69
N ALA A 62 4.55 4.79 6.86
CA ALA A 62 5.69 4.24 7.59
C ALA A 62 6.45 3.17 6.79
N VAL A 63 5.72 2.31 6.07
CA VAL A 63 6.34 1.30 5.19
C VAL A 63 7.07 1.98 4.02
N ALA A 64 6.43 2.95 3.37
CA ALA A 64 7.01 3.70 2.26
C ALA A 64 8.30 4.41 2.69
N GLU A 65 8.30 5.07 3.85
CA GLU A 65 9.49 5.69 4.43
C GLU A 65 10.59 4.66 4.69
N ARG A 66 10.26 3.51 5.29
CA ARG A 66 11.25 2.44 5.56
C ARG A 66 11.95 1.97 4.27
N TYR A 67 11.20 1.83 3.18
CA TYR A 67 11.77 1.46 1.88
C TYR A 67 12.56 2.62 1.26
N ALA A 68 12.06 3.86 1.35
CA ALA A 68 12.76 5.05 0.87
C ALA A 68 14.11 5.23 1.58
N PHE A 69 14.15 5.10 2.91
CA PHE A 69 15.39 5.17 3.69
C PHE A 69 16.37 4.04 3.33
N ARG A 70 15.88 2.80 3.12
CA ARG A 70 16.74 1.70 2.66
C ARG A 70 17.31 1.96 1.26
N ALA A 71 16.50 2.47 0.35
CA ALA A 71 16.94 2.83 -1.00
C ALA A 71 17.97 3.97 -0.96
N ALA A 72 17.71 5.02 -0.18
CA ALA A 72 18.61 6.14 0.02
C ALA A 72 19.95 5.71 0.63
N LYS A 73 19.93 4.84 1.65
CA LYS A 73 21.15 4.29 2.27
C LYS A 73 21.99 3.48 1.29
N LYS A 74 21.36 2.67 0.43
CA LYS A 74 22.03 1.89 -0.63
C LYS A 74 22.65 2.80 -1.69
N MET A 75 21.98 3.90 -2.04
CA MET A 75 22.49 4.89 -3.00
C MET A 75 23.68 5.67 -2.43
N ASN A 76 23.58 6.13 -1.19
CA ASN A 76 24.65 6.86 -0.53
C ASN A 76 25.92 6.00 -0.38
N SER A 77 25.78 4.74 0.03
CA SER A 77 26.91 3.82 0.12
C SER A 77 27.52 3.44 -1.23
N ARG A 78 26.77 3.51 -2.33
CA ARG A 78 27.34 3.44 -3.69
C ARG A 78 28.17 4.69 -4.02
N ARG A 79 27.66 5.88 -3.75
CA ARG A 79 28.39 7.16 -3.96
C ARG A 79 29.69 7.25 -3.16
N LEU A 80 29.67 6.83 -1.89
CA LEU A 80 30.87 6.85 -1.03
C LEU A 80 31.94 5.83 -1.44
N ARG A 81 31.57 4.79 -2.19
CA ARG A 81 32.54 3.83 -2.75
C ARG A 81 33.22 4.37 -4.00
N GLU A 82 32.52 5.24 -4.73
CA GLU A 82 33.03 5.86 -5.96
C GLU A 82 34.03 6.98 -5.65
N SER A 83 33.83 7.77 -4.58
CA SER A 83 34.80 8.79 -4.16
C SER A 83 36.11 8.23 -3.61
N ARG A 84 36.12 6.96 -3.17
CA ARG A 84 37.32 6.27 -2.66
C ARG A 84 38.18 5.65 -3.75
N ASN A 85 37.66 5.47 -4.96
CA ASN A 85 38.45 4.97 -6.10
C ASN A 85 39.16 6.10 -6.88
N TRP A 86 38.94 7.36 -6.52
CA TRP A 86 39.53 8.55 -7.15
C TRP A 86 40.53 9.29 -6.24
N GLY A 87 40.90 8.71 -5.10
CA GLY A 87 41.97 9.19 -4.21
C GLY A 87 42.98 8.09 -3.95
#